data_AF-A0A949LJ16-F1
#
_entry.id   AF-A0A949LJ16-F1
#
_cell.length_a   1.000
_cell.length_b   1.000
_cell.length_c   1.000
_cell.angle_alpha   90.00
_cell.angle_beta   90.00
_cell.angle_gamma   90.00
#
_symmetry.space_group_name_H-M   'P 1'
#
loop_
_entity.id
_entity.type
_entity.pdbx_description
1 polymer ?
#
loop_
_entity_poly.entity_id
_entity_poly.type
_entity_poly.pdbx_seq_one_letter_code
_entity_poly.pdbx_strand_id
1 'polypeptide(L)' 'STKSSVRWNSQDSHYSAREGWGLFDLDHSGRIVIQRLDTKDTFSSDDEARAFVEKKSEQGSGRHRRALYITDMAAIPTH' A
#
# COMPACT_ATOMS: atom_id res chain seq x y z
N SER A 1 1.91 -19.65 -18.51
CA SER A 1 2.36 -18.32 -18.05
C SER A 1 2.02 -18.14 -16.60
N THR A 2 2.99 -18.31 -15.71
CA THR A 2 2.81 -18.18 -14.26
C THR A 2 2.56 -16.70 -13.92
N LYS A 3 1.30 -16.35 -13.63
CA LYS A 3 0.95 -15.10 -12.93
C LYS A 3 1.67 -15.13 -11.59
N SER A 4 2.85 -14.51 -11.50
CA SER A 4 3.47 -14.22 -10.22
C SER A 4 2.52 -13.30 -9.46
N SER A 5 1.68 -13.87 -8.60
CA SER A 5 0.78 -13.10 -7.73
C SER A 5 1.67 -12.19 -6.87
N VAL A 6 1.64 -10.89 -7.13
CA VAL A 6 2.24 -9.90 -6.24
C VAL A 6 1.49 -10.04 -4.91
N ARG A 7 2.06 -10.80 -3.97
CA ARG A 7 1.40 -11.17 -2.72
C ARG A 7 1.93 -10.26 -1.62
N TRP A 8 1.06 -9.42 -1.09
CA TRP A 8 1.31 -8.74 0.19
C TRP A 8 1.35 -9.77 1.31
N ASN A 9 2.35 -9.70 2.17
CA ASN A 9 2.54 -10.66 3.26
C ASN A 9 2.71 -9.95 4.61
N SER A 10 2.76 -10.73 5.69
CA SER A 10 2.89 -10.21 7.06
C SER A 10 4.18 -9.41 7.28
N GLN A 11 5.26 -9.74 6.57
CA GLN A 11 6.52 -9.01 6.65
C GLN A 11 6.40 -7.62 6.00
N ASP A 12 5.75 -7.53 4.84
CA ASP A 12 5.45 -6.25 4.19
C ASP A 12 4.59 -5.36 5.10
N SER A 13 3.53 -5.93 5.71
CA SER A 13 2.71 -5.22 6.70
C SER A 13 3.51 -4.76 7.93
N HIS A 14 4.39 -5.61 8.46
CA HIS A 14 5.22 -5.24 9.61
C HIS A 14 6.13 -4.06 9.27
N TYR A 15 6.77 -4.07 8.10
CA TYR A 15 7.65 -2.98 7.70
C TYR A 15 6.91 -1.69 7.39
N SER A 16 5.80 -1.74 6.65
CA SER A 16 5.00 -0.54 6.38
C SER A 16 4.50 0.07 7.69
N ALA A 17 4.10 -0.78 8.66
CA ALA A 17 3.64 -0.31 9.96
C ALA A 17 4.73 0.38 10.78
N ARG A 18 5.99 0.00 10.61
CA ARG A 18 7.13 0.71 11.21
C ARG A 18 7.41 2.05 10.55
N GLU A 19 7.05 2.19 9.28
CA GLU A 19 7.14 3.44 8.51
C GLU A 19 5.89 4.31 8.65
N GLY A 20 4.89 3.88 9.42
CA GLY A 20 3.70 4.68 9.72
C GLY A 20 2.59 4.61 8.67
N TRP A 21 2.60 3.62 7.78
CA TRP A 21 1.56 3.44 6.76
C TRP A 21 1.15 1.96 6.59
N GLY A 22 0.00 1.73 5.96
CA GLY A 22 -0.52 0.38 5.71
C GLY A 22 -1.42 0.30 4.48
N LEU A 23 -1.76 -0.93 4.11
CA LEU A 23 -2.79 -1.22 3.12
C LEU A 23 -4.09 -1.63 3.82
N PHE A 24 -5.20 -0.99 3.45
CA PHE A 24 -6.49 -1.16 4.08
C PHE A 24 -7.60 -1.38 3.05
N ASP A 25 -8.58 -2.21 3.40
CA ASP A 25 -9.85 -2.32 2.70
C ASP A 25 -10.85 -1.39 3.40
N LEU A 26 -11.19 -0.28 2.75
CA LEU A 26 -11.92 0.82 3.39
C LEU A 26 -13.44 0.62 3.45
N ASP A 27 -14.01 -0.11 2.50
CA ASP A 27 -15.46 -0.16 2.30
C ASP A 27 -15.98 -1.59 2.11
N HIS A 28 -15.13 -2.61 2.33
CA HIS A 28 -15.45 -4.02 2.08
C HIS A 28 -15.83 -4.30 0.62
N SER A 29 -15.57 -3.37 -0.30
CA SER A 29 -15.69 -3.60 -1.74
C SER A 29 -14.55 -4.45 -2.29
N GLY A 30 -13.52 -4.69 -1.46
CA GLY A 30 -12.26 -5.31 -1.86
C GLY A 30 -11.26 -4.31 -2.44
N ARG A 31 -11.57 -3.02 -2.43
CA ARG A 31 -10.64 -1.98 -2.87
C ARG A 31 -9.60 -1.70 -1.80
N ILE A 32 -8.37 -2.09 -2.09
CA ILE A 32 -7.23 -1.84 -1.21
C ILE A 32 -6.66 -0.44 -1.48
N VAL A 33 -6.45 0.33 -0.42
CA VAL A 33 -5.84 1.67 -0.47
C VAL A 33 -4.67 1.79 0.51
N ILE A 34 -3.79 2.77 0.27
CA ILE A 34 -2.73 3.16 1.21
C ILE A 34 -3.31 4.18 2.18
N GLN A 35 -3.09 3.99 3.48
CA GLN A 35 -3.46 4.95 4.52
C GLN A 35 -2.34 5.10 5.55
N ARG A 36 -2.39 6.19 6.30
CA ARG A 36 -1.52 6.38 7.46
C ARG A 36 -1.91 5.43 8.60
N LEU A 37 -0.96 5.16 9.49
CA LEU A 37 -1.24 4.56 10.79
C LEU A 37 -1.28 5.63 11.86
N ASP A 38 -2.48 5.90 12.39
CA ASP A 38 -2.68 6.91 13.45
C ASP A 38 -1.82 6.65 14.70
N THR A 39 -1.47 5.39 14.96
CA THR A 39 -0.62 4.99 16.11
C THR A 39 0.83 5.45 16.01
N LYS A 40 1.28 5.96 14.86
CA LYS A 40 2.68 6.33 14.62
C LYS A 40 2.93 7.82 14.48
N ASP A 41 1.87 8.62 14.31
CA ASP A 41 1.94 10.08 14.08
C ASP A 41 3.03 10.49 13.07
N THR A 42 3.28 9.63 12.07
CA THR A 42 4.36 9.81 11.08
C THR A 42 3.92 10.65 9.89
N PHE A 43 2.62 10.59 9.57
CA PHE A 43 2.01 11.32 8.47
C PHE A 43 0.78 12.07 8.99
N SER A 44 0.63 13.31 8.53
CA SER A 44 -0.49 14.20 8.85
C SER A 44 -1.77 13.86 8.08
N SER A 45 -1.69 13.00 7.06
CA SER A 45 -2.82 12.58 6.23
C SER A 45 -2.53 11.28 5.46
N ASP A 46 -3.57 10.64 4.93
CA ASP A 46 -3.44 9.48 4.04
C ASP A 46 -2.77 9.86 2.71
N ASP A 47 -3.02 11.07 2.21
CA ASP A 47 -2.39 11.59 1.00
C ASP A 47 -0.87 11.71 1.17
N GLU A 48 -0.41 12.16 2.35
CA GLU A 48 1.02 12.23 2.67
C GLU A 48 1.64 10.83 2.76
N ALA A 49 0.95 9.88 3.40
CA ALA A 49 1.38 8.48 3.43
C ALA A 49 1.50 7.90 2.01
N ARG A 50 0.54 8.19 1.13
CA ARG A 50 0.58 7.77 -0.28
C ARG A 50 1.76 8.42 -1.03
N ALA A 51 1.94 9.73 -0.90
CA ALA A 51 3.04 10.44 -1.55
C ALA A 51 4.41 9.92 -1.10
N PHE A 52 4.56 9.53 0.17
CA PHE A 52 5.75 8.86 0.67
C PHE A 52 6.00 7.53 -0.04
N VAL A 53 4.96 6.71 -0.19
CA VAL A 53 5.05 5.41 -0.88
C VAL A 53 5.43 5.60 -2.35
N GLU A 54 4.82 6.55 -3.05
CA GLU A 54 5.15 6.90 -4.44
C GLU A 54 6.62 7.29 -4.58
N LYS A 55 7.09 8.23 -3.76
CA LYS A 55 8.50 8.67 -3.74
C LYS A 55 9.48 7.51 -3.47
N LYS A 56 9.16 6.60 -2.55
CA LYS A 56 10.01 5.44 -2.26
C LYS A 56 10.01 4.41 -3.39
N SER A 57 8.90 4.26 -4.11
CA SER A 57 8.82 3.42 -5.30
C SER A 57 9.74 3.93 -6.43
N GLU A 58 9.74 5.24 -6.65
CA GLU A 58 10.63 5.93 -7.62
C GLU A 58 12.11 5.73 -7.26
N GLN A 59 12.44 5.74 -5.96
CA GLN A 59 13.79 5.43 -5.45
C GLN A 59 14.19 3.96 -5.58
N GLY A 60 13.36 3.11 -6.18
CA GLY A 60 13.66 1.70 -6.42
C GLY A 60 13.21 0.74 -5.31
N SER A 61 12.40 1.20 -4.34
CA SER A 61 11.93 0.32 -3.28
C SER A 61 10.85 -0.63 -3.77
N GLY A 62 11.19 -1.93 -3.85
CA GLY A 62 10.28 -2.96 -4.34
C GLY A 62 8.99 -3.11 -3.52
N ARG A 63 9.03 -2.90 -2.20
CA ARG A 63 7.83 -3.00 -1.34
C ARG A 63 6.82 -1.91 -1.66
N HIS A 64 7.28 -0.67 -1.78
CA HIS A 64 6.42 0.47 -2.09
C HIS A 64 5.81 0.33 -3.48
N ARG A 65 6.59 -0.16 -4.45
CA ARG A 65 6.07 -0.50 -5.79
C ARG A 65 5.00 -1.59 -5.75
N ARG A 66 5.16 -2.61 -4.91
CA ARG A 66 4.12 -3.65 -4.70
C ARG A 66 2.86 -3.05 -4.08
N ALA A 67 2.97 -2.15 -3.10
CA ALA A 67 1.83 -1.49 -2.50
C ALA A 67 1.01 -0.73 -3.55
N LEU A 68 1.67 0.09 -4.38
CA LEU A 68 1.01 0.81 -5.47
C LEU A 68 0.34 -0.13 -6.48
N TYR A 69 1.04 -1.19 -6.89
CA TYR A 69 0.48 -2.19 -7.80
C TYR A 69 -0.80 -2.81 -7.26
N ILE A 70 -0.85 -3.12 -5.96
CA ILE A 70 -2.04 -3.69 -5.31
C ILE A 70 -3.18 -2.68 -5.28
N THR A 71 -2.89 -1.42 -4.93
CA THR A 71 -3.94 -0.38 -4.88
C THR A 71 -4.48 -0.02 -6.26
N ASP A 72 -3.64 -0.11 -7.30
CA ASP A 72 -4.05 0.18 -8.69
C ASP A 72 -4.82 -0.99 -9.31
N MET A 73 -4.41 -2.24 -9.03
CA MET A 73 -5.12 -3.44 -9.48
C MET A 73 -6.49 -3.60 -8.81
N ALA A 74 -6.63 -3.19 -7.55
CA ALA A 74 -7.90 -3.20 -6.85
C ALA A 74 -8.89 -2.13 -7.36
N ALA A 75 -8.44 -1.21 -8.23
CA ALA A 75 -9.28 -0.23 -8.89
C ALA A 75 -9.89 -0.72 -10.23
N ILE A 76 -9.59 -1.96 -10.67
CA ILE A 76 -10.21 -2.53 -11.87
C ILE A 76 -11.59 -3.07 -11.48
N PRO A 77 -12.70 -2.51 -12.00
CA PRO A 77 -14.03 -3.05 -11.73
C PRO A 77 -14.14 -4.42 -12.39
N THR A 78 -14.38 -5.45 -11.59
CA THR A 78 -14.93 -6.70 -12.10
C THR A 78 -16.36 -6.41 -12.57
N HIS A 79 -16.51 -6.16 -13.87
CA HIS A 79 -17.78 -6.19 -14.58
C HIS A 79 -18.35 -7.61 -14.62
#